data_AF-A0A2V7RLN1-F1
#
_entry.id   AF-A0A2V7RLN1-F1
#
_cell.length_a   1.000
_cell.length_b   1.000
_cell.length_c   1.000
_cell.angle_alpha   90.00
_cell.angle_beta   90.00
_cell.angle_gamma   90.00
#
_symmetry.space_group_name_H-M   'P 1'
#
loop_
_entity.id
_entity.type
_entity.pdbx_description
1 polymer ?
#
loop_
_entity_poly.entity_id
_entity_poly.type
_entity_poly.pdbx_seq_one_letter_code
_entity_poly.pdbx_strand_id
1 'polypeptide(L)'
;MSSLFQHRVLSLELLALFVVGCAHSGGKSAASAPAPQGSTVTSDDIHPAPNEPIEKVLQGRISGVTVSQSTDGGISVQIRGQSAILGGAQPLYVLDGVAIQPGPGGSLSGISPYDIESIKVLKDPADLTMYGSRGANGVIVIKTKRARRPQ
;
A
#
# COMPACT_ATOMS: atom_id res chain seq x y z
N MET A 1 -48.05 -24.26 -57.12
CA MET A 1 -47.65 -24.80 -55.81
C MET A 1 -46.54 -23.91 -55.26
N SER A 2 -46.91 -23.09 -54.25
CA SER A 2 -46.04 -22.46 -53.24
C SER A 2 -45.00 -21.41 -53.70
N SER A 3 -45.50 -20.24 -54.09
CA SER A 3 -44.85 -18.94 -53.84
C SER A 3 -45.41 -18.38 -52.53
N LEU A 4 -44.58 -17.76 -51.69
CA LEU A 4 -44.85 -16.88 -50.52
C LEU A 4 -43.76 -17.15 -49.46
N PHE A 5 -42.63 -16.43 -49.46
CA PHE A 5 -42.50 -15.09 -48.88
C PHE A 5 -42.82 -15.05 -47.36
N GLN A 6 -42.11 -15.78 -46.49
CA GLN A 6 -42.27 -15.54 -45.04
C GLN A 6 -41.16 -16.01 -44.06
N HIS A 7 -39.87 -15.76 -44.31
CA HIS A 7 -38.85 -15.90 -43.24
C HIS A 7 -37.81 -14.77 -43.19
N ARG A 8 -38.21 -13.55 -43.55
CA ARG A 8 -37.46 -12.32 -43.30
C ARG A 8 -38.09 -11.48 -42.18
N VAL A 9 -38.47 -12.08 -41.05
CA VAL A 9 -38.88 -11.32 -39.85
C VAL A 9 -38.68 -12.20 -38.61
N LEU A 10 -37.62 -11.97 -37.82
CA LEU A 10 -37.68 -11.77 -36.37
C LEU A 10 -36.26 -11.60 -35.80
N SER A 11 -36.15 -10.81 -34.74
CA SER A 11 -34.93 -10.51 -33.96
C SER A 11 -34.09 -9.32 -34.46
N LEU A 12 -34.76 -8.19 -34.62
CA LEU A 12 -34.16 -6.86 -34.44
C LEU A 12 -34.58 -6.38 -33.04
N GLU A 13 -33.85 -6.77 -32.00
CA GLU A 13 -34.01 -6.19 -30.66
C GLU A 13 -33.38 -4.79 -30.66
N LEU A 14 -34.23 -3.82 -30.94
CA LEU A 14 -34.06 -2.43 -30.59
C LEU A 14 -34.13 -2.30 -29.06
N LEU A 15 -33.03 -1.98 -28.40
CA LEU A 15 -33.10 -1.32 -27.09
C LEU A 15 -32.17 -0.11 -27.03
N ALA A 16 -32.78 1.03 -27.37
CA ALA A 16 -32.62 2.36 -26.82
C ALA A 16 -31.23 2.81 -26.30
N LEU A 17 -30.63 3.70 -27.09
CA LEU A 17 -29.76 4.78 -26.63
C LEU A 17 -30.49 5.62 -25.56
N PHE A 18 -29.95 5.67 -24.34
CA PHE A 18 -30.29 6.72 -23.38
C PHE A 18 -29.18 7.78 -23.33
N VAL A 19 -29.65 9.00 -23.52
CA VAL A 19 -28.92 10.23 -23.77
C VAL A 19 -28.31 10.81 -22.49
N VAL A 20 -27.10 11.34 -22.66
CA VAL A 20 -26.45 12.50 -22.01
C VAL A 20 -27.16 13.10 -20.80
N GLY A 21 -26.49 13.03 -19.65
CA GLY A 21 -26.68 13.95 -18.52
C GLY A 21 -25.40 14.74 -18.25
N CYS A 22 -25.34 15.99 -18.72
CA CYS A 22 -24.41 16.98 -18.19
C CYS A 22 -25.07 17.67 -16.99
N ALA A 23 -24.49 17.56 -15.80
CA ALA A 23 -24.89 18.40 -14.67
C ALA A 23 -23.74 18.63 -13.69
N HIS A 24 -23.40 19.91 -13.61
CA HIS A 24 -23.00 20.66 -12.42
C HIS A 24 -21.54 20.62 -11.92
N SER A 25 -20.89 21.73 -12.28
CA SER A 25 -19.88 22.50 -11.56
C SER A 25 -19.92 22.43 -10.03
N GLY A 26 -18.73 22.45 -9.42
CA GLY A 26 -18.47 23.20 -8.20
C GLY A 26 -18.35 22.36 -6.92
N GLY A 27 -17.12 22.21 -6.43
CA GLY A 27 -16.88 21.73 -5.08
C GLY A 27 -15.42 21.36 -4.83
N LYS A 28 -14.65 22.30 -4.28
CA LYS A 28 -13.41 21.96 -3.58
C LYS A 28 -13.79 21.12 -2.36
N SER A 29 -13.46 19.84 -2.33
CA SER A 29 -13.40 19.06 -1.09
C SER A 29 -12.03 18.42 -0.97
N ALA A 30 -11.17 19.12 -0.23
CA ALA A 30 -10.02 18.51 0.38
C ALA A 30 -10.47 17.38 1.32
N ALA A 31 -9.65 16.33 1.37
CA ALA A 31 -9.48 15.44 2.51
C ALA A 31 -10.75 14.79 3.10
N SER A 32 -11.22 13.73 2.46
CA SER A 32 -11.77 12.59 3.18
C SER A 32 -10.73 11.47 3.16
N ALA A 33 -9.91 11.39 4.20
CA ALA A 33 -9.00 10.27 4.41
C ALA A 33 -9.82 8.97 4.40
N PRO A 34 -9.54 8.01 3.51
CA PRO A 34 -10.18 6.71 3.58
C PRO A 34 -9.68 5.98 4.83
N ALA A 35 -10.60 5.32 5.54
CA ALA A 35 -10.25 4.33 6.57
C ALA A 35 -9.18 3.37 6.01
N PRO A 36 -8.23 2.86 6.83
CA PRO A 36 -7.11 2.05 6.34
C PRO A 36 -7.61 0.71 5.80
N GLN A 37 -7.94 0.67 4.52
CA GLN A 37 -8.22 -0.54 3.78
C GLN A 37 -7.02 -0.85 2.87
N GLY A 38 -6.08 -1.61 3.42
CA GLY A 38 -5.30 -2.57 2.62
C GLY A 38 -3.78 -2.36 2.50
N SER A 39 -3.22 -1.23 2.91
CA SER A 39 -1.77 -0.99 2.78
C SER A 39 -1.21 0.18 3.58
N THR A 40 -2.03 1.04 4.18
CA THR A 40 -1.54 2.29 4.80
C THR A 40 -1.99 2.38 6.25
N VAL A 41 -1.08 2.83 7.12
CA VAL A 41 -1.26 3.12 8.54
C VAL A 41 -0.98 4.61 8.72
N THR A 42 -1.91 5.38 9.31
CA THR A 42 -1.73 6.81 9.52
C THR A 42 -1.23 7.12 10.93
N SER A 43 -0.85 8.38 11.19
CA SER A 43 -0.49 8.84 12.54
C SER A 43 -1.53 8.52 13.61
N ASP A 44 -2.82 8.49 13.28
CA ASP A 44 -3.90 8.22 14.23
C ASP A 44 -3.90 6.75 14.68
N ASP A 45 -3.43 5.84 13.83
CA ASP A 45 -3.29 4.41 14.11
C ASP A 45 -1.97 4.08 14.85
N ILE A 46 -1.02 5.01 14.82
CA ILE A 46 0.28 4.88 15.48
C ILE A 46 0.13 5.35 16.93
N HIS A 47 0.11 4.40 17.85
CA HIS A 47 0.22 4.67 19.28
C HIS A 47 1.68 4.58 19.69
N PRO A 48 2.41 5.70 19.84
CA PRO A 48 3.82 5.68 20.19
C PRO A 48 4.00 5.18 21.63
N ALA A 49 4.57 3.99 21.78
CA ALA A 49 5.09 3.53 23.06
C ALA A 49 6.59 3.80 23.14
N PRO A 50 7.11 4.18 24.33
CA PRO A 50 8.55 4.38 24.50
C PRO A 50 9.31 3.07 24.24
N ASN A 51 10.33 3.14 23.40
CA ASN A 51 11.20 2.03 22.99
C ASN A 51 10.53 0.93 22.15
N GLU A 52 9.34 1.17 21.60
CA GLU A 52 8.71 0.21 20.69
C GLU A 52 9.15 0.44 19.23
N PRO A 53 9.65 -0.59 18.55
CA PRO A 53 10.01 -0.50 17.13
C PRO A 53 8.79 -0.18 16.26
N ILE A 54 8.96 0.70 15.28
CA ILE A 54 7.89 1.14 14.35
C ILE A 54 7.28 -0.03 13.59
N GLU A 55 8.11 -1.03 13.28
CA GLU A 55 7.74 -2.26 12.59
C GLU A 55 6.58 -2.97 13.30
N LYS A 56 6.51 -2.89 14.64
CA LYS A 56 5.47 -3.54 15.43
C LYS A 56 4.09 -2.90 15.24
N VAL A 57 4.03 -1.62 14.86
CA VAL A 57 2.76 -0.96 14.53
C VAL A 57 2.13 -1.58 13.26
N LEU A 58 2.94 -2.13 12.36
CA LEU A 58 2.44 -2.78 11.15
C LEU A 58 1.80 -4.15 11.45
N GLN A 59 2.14 -4.75 12.59
CA GLN A 59 1.63 -6.05 12.99
C GLN A 59 0.12 -5.99 13.21
N GLY A 60 -0.63 -6.81 12.47
CA GLY A 60 -2.09 -6.87 12.58
C GLY A 60 -2.84 -5.67 12.01
N ARG A 61 -2.14 -4.60 11.61
CA ARG A 61 -2.75 -3.42 10.95
C ARG A 61 -2.76 -3.55 9.43
N ILE A 62 -1.75 -4.20 8.86
CA ILE A 62 -1.66 -4.40 7.41
C ILE A 62 -1.75 -5.88 7.09
N SER A 63 -2.68 -6.24 6.21
CA SER A 63 -2.85 -7.62 5.78
C SER A 63 -1.65 -8.12 4.98
N GLY A 64 -1.19 -9.32 5.35
CA GLY A 64 -0.02 -9.94 4.73
C GLY A 64 1.32 -9.36 5.22
N VAL A 65 1.34 -8.53 6.27
CA VAL A 65 2.59 -8.16 6.95
C VAL A 65 2.74 -9.03 8.20
N THR A 66 3.86 -9.74 8.28
CA THR A 66 4.26 -10.50 9.46
C THR A 66 5.52 -9.87 10.04
N VAL A 67 5.49 -9.57 11.33
CA VAL A 67 6.64 -9.05 12.07
C VAL A 67 7.09 -10.16 13.02
N SER A 68 8.32 -10.62 12.88
CA SER A 68 8.94 -11.58 13.77
C SER A 68 10.10 -10.94 14.51
N GLN A 69 10.20 -11.23 15.81
CA GLN A 69 11.29 -10.80 16.65
C GLN A 69 12.15 -12.02 16.99
N SER A 70 13.46 -11.93 16.72
CA SER A 70 14.44 -12.93 17.14
C SER A 70 14.72 -12.78 18.63
N THR A 71 15.18 -13.86 19.26
CA THR A 71 15.61 -13.88 20.67
C THR A 71 16.74 -12.90 20.96
N ASP A 72 17.53 -12.55 19.93
CA ASP A 72 18.66 -11.61 20.03
C ASP A 72 18.21 -10.14 19.93
N GLY A 73 16.90 -9.88 19.93
CA GLY A 73 16.32 -8.54 19.77
C GLY A 73 16.23 -8.05 18.33
N GLY A 74 16.65 -8.87 17.35
CA GLY A 74 16.49 -8.56 15.93
C GLY A 74 15.02 -8.59 15.49
N ILE A 75 14.65 -7.71 14.58
CA ILE A 75 13.31 -7.59 14.01
C ILE A 75 13.39 -7.93 12.53
N SER A 76 12.47 -8.77 12.08
CA SER A 76 12.31 -9.14 10.69
C SER A 76 10.87 -8.89 10.27
N VAL A 77 10.69 -8.10 9.21
CA VAL A 77 9.39 -7.85 8.61
C VAL A 77 9.30 -8.65 7.32
N GLN A 78 8.19 -9.34 7.12
CA GLN A 78 7.90 -10.13 5.93
C GLN A 78 6.57 -9.67 5.33
N ILE A 79 6.56 -9.49 4.01
CA ILE A 79 5.36 -9.13 3.26
C ILE A 79 4.96 -10.34 2.43
N ARG A 80 3.69 -10.74 2.52
CA ARG A 80 3.07 -11.91 1.86
C ARG A 80 3.71 -13.26 2.21
N GLY A 81 4.24 -13.40 3.43
CA GLY A 81 4.81 -14.67 3.89
C GLY A 81 6.05 -15.11 3.11
N GLN A 82 6.77 -14.16 2.49
CA GLN A 82 8.08 -14.40 1.90
C GLN A 82 9.05 -14.85 3.01
N SER A 83 9.31 -16.15 3.11
CA SER A 83 10.12 -16.70 4.19
C SER A 83 11.60 -16.36 3.98
N ALA A 84 12.25 -15.88 5.04
CA ALA A 84 13.69 -15.55 5.07
C ALA A 84 14.64 -16.77 5.07
N ILE A 85 14.21 -17.92 4.53
CA ILE A 85 14.87 -19.24 4.70
C ILE A 85 16.34 -19.23 4.24
N LEU A 86 16.72 -18.37 3.29
CA LEU A 86 18.08 -18.28 2.75
C LEU A 86 18.77 -16.94 3.02
N GLY A 87 18.25 -16.14 3.97
CA GLY A 87 18.78 -14.83 4.32
C GLY A 87 18.32 -13.73 3.35
N GLY A 88 17.61 -12.74 3.87
CA GLY A 88 17.34 -11.49 3.13
C GLY A 88 15.94 -11.28 2.56
N ALA A 89 14.89 -11.86 3.15
CA ALA A 89 13.50 -11.53 2.77
C ALA A 89 12.98 -10.21 3.42
N GLN A 90 13.88 -9.30 3.77
CA GLN A 90 13.49 -8.00 4.32
C GLN A 90 13.01 -7.07 3.21
N PRO A 91 11.96 -6.28 3.48
CA PRO A 91 11.46 -5.30 2.53
C PRO A 91 12.43 -4.12 2.40
N LEU A 92 12.28 -3.37 1.32
CA LEU A 92 12.96 -2.08 1.17
C LEU A 92 12.25 -1.03 2.02
N TYR A 93 12.98 -0.35 2.89
CA TYR A 93 12.46 0.80 3.64
C TYR A 93 12.75 2.08 2.88
N VAL A 94 11.74 2.94 2.75
CA VAL A 94 11.84 4.22 2.06
C VAL A 94 11.32 5.29 3.00
N LEU A 95 12.19 6.19 3.43
CA LEU A 95 11.85 7.33 4.27
C LEU A 95 11.79 8.60 3.41
N ASP A 96 10.61 9.22 3.31
CA ASP A 96 10.41 10.48 2.57
C ASP A 96 10.94 10.43 1.10
N GLY A 97 10.87 9.25 0.47
CA GLY A 97 11.35 9.01 -0.89
C GLY A 97 12.81 8.53 -0.99
N VAL A 98 13.54 8.48 0.13
CA VAL A 98 14.92 7.99 0.19
C VAL A 98 14.95 6.57 0.71
N ALA A 99 15.55 5.65 -0.05
CA ALA A 99 15.74 4.27 0.40
C ALA A 99 16.74 4.22 1.56
N ILE A 100 16.32 3.68 2.70
CA ILE A 100 17.14 3.51 3.89
C ILE A 100 17.36 2.02 4.17
N GLN A 101 18.50 1.72 4.77
CA GLN A 101 18.76 0.39 5.30
C GLN A 101 18.43 0.39 6.80
N PRO A 102 17.73 -0.62 7.31
CA PRO A 102 17.51 -0.73 8.74
C PRO A 102 18.85 -0.89 9.46
N GLY A 103 18.92 -0.45 10.71
CA GLY A 103 20.11 -0.55 11.53
C GLY A 103 20.44 -1.99 11.95
N PRO A 104 21.46 -2.18 12.80
CA PRO A 104 21.78 -3.48 13.36
C PRO A 104 20.54 -4.17 13.94
N GLY A 105 20.33 -5.44 13.58
CA GLY A 105 19.14 -6.18 14.01
C GLY A 105 17.85 -5.84 13.27
N GLY A 106 17.88 -5.11 12.14
CA GLY A 106 16.70 -4.92 11.30
C GLY A 106 15.69 -3.89 11.81
N SER A 107 16.06 -3.12 12.84
CA SER A 107 15.22 -2.04 13.37
C SER A 107 15.57 -0.68 12.74
N LEU A 108 14.53 0.09 12.42
CA LEU A 108 14.60 1.49 12.01
C LEU A 108 15.02 2.41 13.17
N SER A 109 16.30 2.33 13.54
CA SER A 109 16.90 3.20 14.55
C SER A 109 17.02 4.64 14.02
N GLY A 110 16.51 5.64 14.75
CA GLY A 110 16.66 7.07 14.41
C GLY A 110 15.43 7.75 13.78
N ILE A 111 14.31 7.04 13.67
CA ILE A 111 13.01 7.62 13.31
C ILE A 111 12.13 7.63 14.56
N SER A 112 11.64 8.82 14.94
CA SER A 112 10.70 8.95 16.04
C SER A 112 9.29 8.59 15.56
N PRO A 113 8.52 7.75 16.29
CA PRO A 113 7.14 7.44 15.91
C PRO A 113 6.22 8.67 15.96
N TYR A 114 6.57 9.68 16.76
CA TYR A 114 5.82 10.95 16.83
C TYR A 114 5.91 11.79 15.55
N ASP A 115 7.02 11.64 14.81
CA ASP A 115 7.28 12.35 13.56
C ASP A 115 6.70 11.63 12.35
N ILE A 116 6.10 10.45 12.49
CA ILE A 116 5.53 9.68 11.36
C ILE A 116 4.15 10.23 11.00
N GLU A 117 3.96 10.61 9.74
CA GLU A 117 2.68 11.00 9.15
C GLU A 117 1.90 9.76 8.70
N SER A 118 2.56 8.89 7.93
CA SER A 118 1.95 7.65 7.45
C SER A 118 3.00 6.61 7.10
N ILE A 119 2.62 5.34 7.22
CA ILE A 119 3.39 4.20 6.78
C ILE A 119 2.56 3.46 5.75
N LYS A 120 3.06 3.35 4.52
CA LYS A 120 2.43 2.65 3.41
C LYS A 120 3.27 1.45 3.00
N VAL A 121 2.65 0.29 2.92
CA VAL A 121 3.24 -0.96 2.47
C VAL A 121 2.82 -1.21 1.03
N LEU A 122 3.79 -1.15 0.13
CA LEU A 122 3.61 -1.46 -1.28
C LEU A 122 3.84 -2.96 -1.48
N LYS A 123 2.86 -3.61 -2.09
CA LYS A 123 2.85 -5.06 -2.36
C LYS A 123 2.45 -5.40 -3.80
N ASP A 124 1.97 -4.40 -4.54
CA ASP A 124 1.47 -4.55 -5.90
C ASP A 124 2.60 -4.36 -6.92
N PRO A 125 2.71 -5.21 -7.96
CA PRO A 125 3.81 -5.16 -8.91
C PRO A 125 4.04 -3.79 -9.56
N ALA A 126 2.95 -3.04 -9.81
CA ALA A 126 3.01 -1.70 -10.38
C ALA A 126 3.77 -0.71 -9.49
N ASP A 127 3.55 -0.77 -8.18
CA ASP A 127 4.22 0.08 -7.19
C ASP A 127 5.68 -0.36 -6.97
N LEU A 128 5.93 -1.68 -6.97
CA LEU A 128 7.27 -2.24 -6.74
C LEU A 128 8.24 -1.99 -7.90
N THR A 129 7.72 -1.87 -9.12
CA THR A 129 8.53 -1.62 -10.33
C THR A 129 9.35 -0.33 -10.21
N MET A 130 8.82 0.68 -9.51
CA MET A 130 9.53 1.96 -9.26
C MET A 130 10.77 1.80 -8.36
N TYR A 131 10.86 0.71 -7.61
CA TYR A 131 11.97 0.43 -6.67
C TYR A 131 12.89 -0.70 -7.16
N GLY A 132 12.61 -1.27 -8.33
CA GLY A 132 13.43 -2.29 -8.97
C GLY A 132 13.56 -3.58 -8.15
N SER A 133 14.67 -4.31 -8.34
CA SER A 133 14.93 -5.59 -7.67
C SER A 133 14.95 -5.50 -6.14
N ARG A 134 15.30 -4.33 -5.58
CA ARG A 134 15.31 -4.08 -4.13
C ARG A 134 13.90 -4.12 -3.53
N GLY A 135 12.89 -3.75 -4.31
CA GLY A 135 11.48 -3.81 -3.91
C GLY A 135 10.83 -5.17 -4.13
N ALA A 136 11.54 -6.19 -4.62
CA ALA A 136 10.94 -7.49 -4.94
C ALA A 136 10.30 -8.20 -3.72
N ASN A 137 10.85 -7.94 -2.52
CA ASN A 137 10.32 -8.45 -1.25
C ASN A 137 9.21 -7.55 -0.64
N GLY A 138 8.80 -6.51 -1.36
CA GLY A 138 7.90 -5.45 -0.91
C GLY A 138 8.64 -4.20 -0.44
N VAL A 139 7.91 -3.08 -0.36
CA VAL A 139 8.46 -1.78 0.01
C VAL A 139 7.62 -1.17 1.13
N ILE A 140 8.27 -0.67 2.17
CA ILE A 140 7.65 0.06 3.28
C ILE A 140 8.04 1.53 3.14
N VAL A 141 7.08 2.34 2.71
CA VAL A 141 7.22 3.78 2.57
C VAL A 141 6.77 4.46 3.86
N ILE A 142 7.67 5.19 4.49
CA ILE A 142 7.43 5.96 5.69
C ILE A 142 7.48 7.43 5.28
N LYS A 143 6.39 8.14 5.52
CA LYS A 143 6.33 9.59 5.41
C LYS A 143 6.39 10.22 6.79
N THR A 144 7.19 11.26 6.94
CA THR A 144 7.28 12.04 8.16
C THR A 144 6.46 13.33 8.07
N LYS A 145 5.90 13.77 9.19
CA LYS A 145 5.13 15.03 9.31
C LYS A 145 5.98 16.26 9.02
N ARG A 146 7.29 16.13 9.19
CA ARG A 146 8.27 17.19 8.98
C ARG A 146 9.30 16.69 8.00
N ALA A 147 9.38 17.29 6.82
CA ALA A 147 10.44 17.00 5.87
C ALA A 147 11.80 17.10 6.57
N ARG A 148 12.50 15.98 6.73
CA ARG A 148 13.89 15.99 7.14
C ARG A 148 14.65 16.66 5.99
N ARG A 149 15.29 17.81 6.24
CA ARG A 149 16.12 18.44 5.20
C ARG A 149 17.17 17.41 4.74
N PRO A 150 17.38 17.23 3.43
CA PRO A 150 18.49 16.42 2.96
C PRO A 150 19.78 16.99 3.56
N GLN A 151 20.51 16.17 4.31
CA GLN A 151 21.88 16.45 4.74
C GLN A 151 22.82 15.65 3.87
#